data_AF-A0A143HCS1-F1
#
_entry.id   AF-A0A143HCS1-F1
#
_cell.length_a   1.000
_cell.length_b   1.000
_cell.length_c   1.000
_cell.angle_alpha   90.00
_cell.angle_beta   90.00
_cell.angle_gamma   90.00
#
_symmetry.space_group_name_H-M   'P 1'
#
loop_
_entity.id
_entity.type
_entity.pdbx_description
1 polymer ?
#
loop_
_entity_poly.entity_id
_entity_poly.type
_entity_poly.pdbx_seq_one_letter_code
_entity_poly.pdbx_strand_id
1 'polypeptide(L)'
;MNFTITKVQLFLMLFFRTTGITFIAYSEVIIHAGGRDSWIMFLVSAVFVFIQLCLYEKFHKYFKLGKLTQWIFIIFWVLLLICSFIYMQYTLSIWVQQKTPNSITLLIMLFISFYISVSRPSTAVNMPVFLIPFVFIFVFF
;
A
#
# COMPACT_ATOMS: atom_id res chain seq x y z
N MET A 1 -14.70 7.49 -19.40
CA MET A 1 -15.10 8.35 -18.28
C MET A 1 -13.82 8.93 -17.69
N ASN A 2 -13.59 10.25 -17.80
CA ASN A 2 -12.35 10.88 -17.32
C ASN A 2 -12.44 11.05 -15.80
N PHE A 3 -12.01 10.02 -15.08
CA PHE A 3 -11.91 10.03 -13.62
C PHE A 3 -10.77 10.95 -13.20
N THR A 4 -11.08 12.01 -12.45
CA THR A 4 -10.09 12.95 -11.92
C THR A 4 -9.96 12.76 -10.42
N ILE A 5 -8.74 12.50 -9.95
CA ILE A 5 -8.44 12.30 -8.53
C ILE A 5 -8.14 13.67 -7.91
N THR A 6 -8.82 14.00 -6.81
CA THR A 6 -8.53 15.23 -6.06
C THR A 6 -7.22 15.10 -5.28
N LYS A 7 -6.58 16.23 -4.96
CA LYS A 7 -5.34 16.24 -4.16
C LYS A 7 -5.51 15.54 -2.80
N VAL A 8 -6.68 15.68 -2.17
CA VAL A 8 -7.01 15.04 -0.90
C VAL A 8 -7.13 13.52 -1.06
N GLN A 9 -7.83 13.05 -2.09
CA GLN A 9 -7.92 11.61 -2.37
C GLN A 9 -6.55 11.01 -2.68
N LEU A 10 -5.71 11.71 -3.46
CA LEU A 10 -4.35 11.27 -3.74
C LEU A 10 -3.50 11.16 -2.45
N PHE A 11 -3.57 12.18 -1.59
CA PHE A 11 -2.90 12.15 -0.30
C PHE A 11 -3.36 10.97 0.56
N LEU A 12 -4.68 10.74 0.68
CA LEU A 12 -5.22 9.64 1.47
C LEU A 12 -4.82 8.28 0.91
N MET A 13 -4.84 8.09 -0.42
CA MET A 13 -4.37 6.85 -1.05
C MET A 13 -2.89 6.59 -0.73
N LEU A 14 -2.04 7.61 -0.83
CA LEU A 14 -0.62 7.49 -0.51
C LEU A 14 -0.39 7.25 0.98
N PHE A 15 -1.13 7.96 1.85
CA PHE A 15 -1.06 7.82 3.30
C PHE A 15 -1.41 6.39 3.70
N PHE A 16 -2.58 5.87 3.32
CA PHE A 16 -2.99 4.51 3.70
C PHE A 16 -2.09 3.43 3.10
N ARG A 17 -1.60 3.63 1.87
CA ARG A 17 -0.63 2.72 1.26
C ARG A 17 0.66 2.70 2.08
N THR A 18 1.26 3.85 2.36
CA THR A 18 2.55 3.94 3.06
C THR A 18 2.42 3.51 4.51
N THR A 19 1.41 4.00 5.23
CA THR A 19 1.15 3.65 6.64
C THR A 19 0.80 2.17 6.76
N GLY A 20 -0.09 1.64 5.92
CA GLY A 20 -0.46 0.21 5.95
C GLY A 20 0.73 -0.71 5.70
N ILE A 21 1.54 -0.44 4.67
CA ILE A 21 2.74 -1.24 4.38
C ILE A 21 3.77 -1.13 5.51
N THR A 22 4.00 0.06 6.05
CA THR A 22 5.06 0.29 7.04
C THR A 22 4.68 -0.21 8.43
N PHE A 23 3.46 0.08 8.90
CA PHE A 23 3.02 -0.30 10.25
C PHE A 23 2.58 -1.75 10.36
N ILE A 24 1.94 -2.31 9.33
CA ILE A 24 1.41 -3.66 9.40
C ILE A 24 2.48 -4.65 8.95
N ALA A 25 3.10 -4.43 7.78
CA ALA A 25 3.96 -5.45 7.17
C ALA A 25 5.44 -5.40 7.61
N TYR A 26 6.00 -4.22 7.85
CA TYR A 26 7.44 -4.08 8.10
C TYR A 26 7.81 -3.68 9.52
N SER A 27 6.84 -3.39 10.39
CA SER A 27 7.10 -2.94 11.75
C SER A 27 7.91 -3.95 12.56
N GLU A 28 7.48 -5.21 12.56
CA GLU A 28 8.15 -6.29 13.27
C GLU A 28 9.59 -6.50 12.80
N VAL A 29 9.82 -6.50 11.48
CA VAL A 29 11.16 -6.69 10.89
C VAL A 29 12.10 -5.56 11.29
N ILE A 30 11.63 -4.31 11.22
CA ILE A 30 12.44 -3.13 11.56
C ILE A 30 12.69 -3.07 13.08
N ILE A 31 11.71 -3.44 13.90
CA ILE A 31 11.86 -3.49 15.36
C ILE A 31 12.83 -4.60 15.76
N HIS A 32 12.76 -5.78 15.14
CA HIS A 32 13.70 -6.87 15.42
C HIS A 32 15.13 -6.55 14.99
N ALA A 33 15.31 -5.89 13.84
CA ALA A 33 16.64 -5.52 13.35
C ALA A 33 17.25 -4.32 14.10
N GLY A 34 16.44 -3.31 14.41
CA GLY A 34 16.89 -2.06 15.04
C GLY A 34 16.81 -2.06 16.57
N GLY A 35 16.11 -3.01 17.18
CA GLY A 35 15.90 -3.07 18.62
C GLY A 35 15.39 -1.73 19.17
N ARG A 36 16.08 -1.21 20.19
CA ARG A 36 15.78 0.08 20.81
C ARG A 36 15.90 1.27 19.85
N ASP A 37 16.78 1.18 18.86
CA ASP A 37 17.10 2.29 17.95
C ASP A 37 16.31 2.19 16.63
N SER A 38 15.34 1.28 16.56
CA SER A 38 14.42 1.11 15.41
C SER A 38 13.67 2.39 15.02
N TRP A 39 13.37 3.26 15.99
CA TRP A 39 12.76 4.57 15.74
C TRP A 39 13.63 5.46 14.85
N ILE A 40 14.97 5.36 14.95
CA ILE A 40 15.91 6.10 14.09
C ILE A 40 15.81 5.57 12.66
N MET A 41 15.72 4.25 12.49
CA MET A 41 15.57 3.63 11.16
C MET A 41 14.27 4.08 10.49
N PHE A 42 13.16 4.16 11.25
CA PHE A 42 11.91 4.72 10.75
C PHE A 42 12.03 6.20 10.36
N LEU A 43 12.70 7.01 11.19
CA LEU A 43 12.90 8.44 10.91
C LEU A 43 13.74 8.66 9.65
N VAL A 44 14.85 7.94 9.51
CA VAL A 44 15.71 8.01 8.31
C VAL A 44 14.91 7.60 7.07
N SER A 45 14.13 6.52 7.15
CA SER A 45 13.28 6.06 6.06
C SER A 45 12.23 7.10 5.68
N ALA A 46 11.59 7.74 6.67
CA ALA A 46 10.63 8.81 6.44
C ALA A 46 11.26 10.03 5.75
N VAL A 47 12.49 10.42 6.13
CA VAL A 47 13.23 11.50 5.47
C VAL A 47 13.52 11.16 4.01
N PHE A 48 13.97 9.93 3.72
CA PHE A 48 14.19 9.49 2.33
C PHE A 48 12.91 9.54 1.49
N VAL A 49 11.79 9.04 2.02
CA VAL A 49 10.49 9.08 1.35
C VAL A 49 10.03 10.52 1.13
N PHE A 50 10.21 11.40 2.12
CA PHE A 50 9.87 12.81 1.99
C PHE A 50 10.67 13.50 0.88
N ILE A 51 11.99 13.30 0.84
CA ILE A 51 12.85 13.84 -0.22
C ILE A 51 12.40 13.31 -1.58
N GLN A 52 12.09 12.02 -1.70
CA GLN A 52 11.60 11.42 -2.94
C GLN A 52 10.29 12.07 -3.40
N LEU A 53 9.36 12.36 -2.48
CA LEU A 53 8.11 13.05 -2.80
C LEU A 53 8.36 14.50 -3.25
N CYS A 54 9.27 15.23 -2.60
CA CYS A 54 9.66 16.59 -3.03
C CYS A 54 10.27 16.60 -4.43
N LEU A 55 11.14 15.62 -4.73
CA LEU A 55 11.71 15.46 -6.07
C LEU A 55 10.63 15.12 -7.09
N TYR A 56 9.71 14.22 -6.75
CA TYR A 56 8.60 13.86 -7.62
C TYR A 56 7.74 15.08 -7.96
N GLU A 57 7.33 15.87 -6.97
CA GLU A 57 6.54 17.08 -7.18
C GLU A 57 7.24 18.06 -8.12
N LYS A 58 8.57 18.24 -7.97
CA LYS A 58 9.35 19.13 -8.82
C LYS A 58 9.53 18.62 -10.26
N PHE A 59 9.72 17.31 -10.43
CA PHE A 59 10.15 16.72 -11.70
C PHE A 59 9.07 15.93 -12.46
N HIS A 60 7.88 15.72 -11.90
CA HIS A 60 6.82 14.90 -12.53
C HIS A 60 6.49 15.33 -13.96
N LYS A 61 6.54 16.64 -14.26
CA LYS A 61 6.24 17.19 -15.60
C LYS A 61 7.25 16.77 -16.66
N TYR A 62 8.48 16.46 -16.26
CA TYR A 62 9.57 16.06 -17.15
C TYR A 62 9.69 14.54 -17.26
N PHE A 63 8.84 13.79 -16.55
CA PHE A 63 8.89 12.34 -16.51
C PHE A 63 8.30 11.74 -17.79
N LYS A 64 9.17 11.45 -18.77
CA LYS A 64 8.83 10.63 -19.95
C LYS A 64 9.39 9.23 -19.77
N LEU A 65 8.52 8.25 -19.62
CA LEU A 65 8.90 6.84 -19.56
C LEU A 65 9.33 6.36 -20.95
N GLY A 66 10.57 5.89 -21.07
CA GLY A 66 11.00 5.09 -22.21
C GLY A 66 10.40 3.68 -22.13
N LYS A 67 10.41 2.94 -23.24
CA LYS A 67 9.86 1.56 -23.28
C LYS A 67 10.48 0.64 -22.22
N LEU A 68 11.80 0.74 -22.00
CA LEU A 68 12.51 -0.08 -21.02
C LEU A 68 12.10 0.27 -19.59
N THR A 69 12.09 1.56 -19.23
CA THR A 69 11.69 1.99 -17.88
C THR A 69 10.23 1.67 -17.60
N GLN A 70 9.36 1.75 -18.61
CA GLN A 70 7.96 1.31 -18.48
C GLN A 70 7.85 -0.17 -18.08
N TRP A 71 8.59 -1.07 -18.71
CA TRP A 71 8.59 -2.49 -18.34
C TRP A 71 9.13 -2.73 -16.93
N ILE A 72 10.20 -2.04 -16.53
CA ILE A 72 10.72 -2.10 -15.16
C ILE A 72 9.62 -1.72 -14.17
N PHE A 73 8.90 -0.63 -14.42
CA PHE A 73 7.79 -0.20 -13.56
C PHE A 73 6.68 -1.25 -13.50
N ILE A 74 6.27 -1.81 -14.66
CA ILE A 74 5.23 -2.84 -14.70
C ILE A 74 5.65 -4.05 -13.85
N ILE A 75 6.86 -4.58 -14.06
CA ILE A 75 7.36 -5.74 -13.32
C ILE A 75 7.43 -5.43 -11.83
N PHE A 76 7.95 -4.25 -11.46
CA PHE A 76 8.02 -3.81 -10.07
C PHE A 76 6.62 -3.80 -9.41
N TRP A 77 5.63 -3.23 -10.08
CA TRP A 77 4.26 -3.17 -9.55
C TRP A 77 3.61 -4.54 -9.46
N VAL A 78 3.85 -5.43 -10.43
CA VAL A 78 3.36 -6.82 -10.39
C VAL A 78 3.96 -7.58 -9.21
N LEU A 79 5.28 -7.49 -9.00
CA LEU A 79 5.95 -8.11 -7.86
C LEU A 79 5.43 -7.57 -6.53
N LEU A 80 5.27 -6.24 -6.42
CA LEU A 80 4.72 -5.62 -5.22
C LEU A 80 3.29 -6.14 -4.94
N LEU A 81 2.47 -6.28 -5.99
CA LEU A 81 1.11 -6.80 -5.87
C LEU A 81 1.14 -8.26 -5.39
N ILE A 82 1.98 -9.13 -5.96
CA ILE A 82 2.15 -10.51 -5.51
C ILE A 82 2.54 -10.56 -4.03
N CYS A 83 3.56 -9.80 -3.61
CA CYS A 83 3.98 -9.73 -2.21
C CYS A 83 2.85 -9.25 -1.28
N SER A 84 2.06 -8.27 -1.73
CA SER A 84 0.93 -7.75 -0.96
C SER A 84 -0.16 -8.81 -0.78
N PHE A 85 -0.45 -9.60 -1.81
CA PHE A 85 -1.42 -10.71 -1.71
C PHE A 85 -0.94 -11.82 -0.79
N ILE A 86 0.34 -12.19 -0.86
CA ILE A 86 0.93 -13.19 0.04
C ILE A 86 0.83 -12.72 1.50
N TYR A 87 1.18 -11.46 1.77
CA TYR A 87 1.13 -10.91 3.12
C TYR A 87 -0.31 -10.80 3.66
N MET A 88 -1.25 -10.35 2.84
CA MET A 88 -2.67 -10.33 3.23
C MET A 88 -3.20 -11.74 3.50
N GLN A 89 -2.83 -12.73 2.68
CA GLN A 89 -3.21 -14.12 2.89
C GLN A 89 -2.65 -14.68 4.21
N TYR A 90 -1.38 -14.39 4.51
CA TYR A 90 -0.74 -14.74 5.79
C TYR A 90 -1.46 -14.11 6.98
N THR A 91 -1.80 -12.82 6.87
CA THR A 91 -2.52 -12.11 7.92
C THR A 91 -3.92 -12.70 8.13
N LEU A 92 -4.65 -12.99 7.06
CA LEU A 92 -5.97 -13.60 7.12
C LEU A 92 -5.93 -15.00 7.71
N SER A 93 -4.95 -15.83 7.33
CA SER A 93 -4.86 -17.21 7.84
C SER A 93 -4.56 -17.25 9.33
N ILE A 94 -3.77 -16.32 9.86
CA ILE A 94 -3.46 -16.26 11.30
C ILE A 94 -4.64 -15.69 12.10
N TRP A 95 -5.21 -14.58 11.64
CA TRP A 95 -6.09 -13.75 12.47
C TRP A 95 -7.58 -13.99 12.24
N VAL A 96 -8.00 -14.47 11.07
CA VAL A 96 -9.43 -14.49 10.68
C VAL A 96 -9.91 -15.86 10.20
N GLN A 97 -9.16 -16.52 9.32
CA GLN A 97 -9.61 -17.69 8.55
C GLN A 97 -8.64 -18.87 8.67
N GLN A 98 -8.33 -19.28 9.90
CA GLN A 98 -7.37 -20.36 10.21
C GLN A 98 -7.70 -21.72 9.58
N LYS A 99 -8.97 -22.00 9.31
CA LYS A 99 -9.44 -23.31 8.81
C LYS A 99 -9.79 -23.33 7.32
N THR A 100 -9.74 -22.19 6.64
CA THR A 100 -10.13 -22.10 5.23
C THR A 100 -8.92 -22.39 4.33
N PRO A 101 -9.05 -23.21 3.27
CA PRO A 101 -7.96 -23.46 2.33
C PRO A 101 -7.45 -22.17 1.68
N ASN A 102 -6.13 -21.97 1.72
CA ASN A 102 -5.47 -20.76 1.19
C ASN A 102 -5.80 -20.47 -0.28
N SER A 103 -6.01 -21.51 -1.10
CA SER A 103 -6.36 -21.37 -2.51
C SER A 103 -7.73 -20.70 -2.69
N ILE A 104 -8.70 -21.01 -1.84
CA ILE A 104 -10.07 -20.48 -1.92
C ILE A 104 -10.08 -19.02 -1.51
N THR A 105 -9.42 -18.67 -0.40
CA THR A 105 -9.36 -17.28 0.10
C THR A 105 -8.63 -16.38 -0.90
N LEU A 106 -7.51 -16.85 -1.46
CA LEU A 106 -6.74 -16.10 -2.45
C LEU A 106 -7.54 -15.87 -3.74
N LEU A 107 -8.27 -16.88 -4.21
CA LEU A 107 -9.18 -16.76 -5.36
C LEU A 107 -10.26 -15.70 -5.10
N ILE A 108 -10.91 -15.73 -3.93
CA ILE A 108 -11.93 -14.75 -3.55
C ILE A 108 -11.35 -13.33 -3.51
N MET A 109 -10.16 -13.16 -2.91
CA MET A 109 -9.49 -11.86 -2.86
C MET A 109 -9.16 -11.31 -4.25
N LEU A 110 -8.69 -12.16 -5.17
CA LEU A 110 -8.43 -11.78 -6.56
C LEU A 110 -9.72 -11.35 -7.27
N PHE A 111 -10.81 -12.11 -7.11
CA PHE A 111 -12.12 -11.77 -7.70
C PHE A 111 -12.64 -10.43 -7.21
N ILE A 112 -12.59 -10.18 -5.89
CA ILE A 112 -13.05 -8.92 -5.30
C ILE A 112 -12.17 -7.76 -5.80
N SER A 113 -10.84 -7.94 -5.80
CA SER A 113 -9.90 -6.92 -6.26
C SER A 113 -10.10 -6.58 -7.74
N PHE A 114 -10.31 -7.59 -8.58
CA PHE A 114 -10.60 -7.42 -10.00
C PHE A 114 -11.94 -6.71 -10.22
N TYR A 115 -13.00 -7.13 -9.52
CA TYR A 115 -14.32 -6.52 -9.61
C TYR A 115 -14.29 -5.02 -9.24
N ILE A 116 -13.65 -4.68 -8.13
CA ILE A 116 -13.50 -3.28 -7.71
C ILE A 116 -12.72 -2.48 -8.76
N SER A 117 -11.65 -3.05 -9.32
CA SER A 117 -10.79 -2.37 -10.29
C SER A 117 -11.49 -2.12 -11.63
N VAL A 118 -12.32 -3.05 -12.10
CA VAL A 118 -13.00 -2.93 -13.41
C VAL A 118 -14.32 -2.17 -13.30
N SER A 119 -15.14 -2.50 -12.30
CA SER A 119 -16.53 -2.02 -12.24
C SER A 119 -16.70 -0.79 -11.37
N ARG A 120 -15.84 -0.54 -10.38
CA ARG A 120 -16.01 0.54 -9.40
C ARG A 120 -14.68 1.21 -8.97
N PRO A 121 -13.88 1.75 -9.91
CA PRO A 121 -12.62 2.41 -9.58
C PRO A 121 -12.79 3.63 -8.64
N SER A 122 -13.92 4.33 -8.73
CA SER A 122 -14.27 5.41 -7.81
C SER A 122 -14.45 4.94 -6.36
N THR A 123 -14.92 3.71 -6.16
CA THR A 123 -15.06 3.12 -4.82
C THR A 123 -13.69 2.78 -4.25
N ALA A 124 -12.77 2.25 -5.07
CA ALA A 124 -11.39 1.98 -4.65
C ALA A 124 -10.68 3.24 -4.14
N VAL A 125 -10.85 4.36 -4.85
CA VAL A 125 -10.21 5.64 -4.52
C VAL A 125 -10.80 6.28 -3.26
N ASN A 126 -12.08 6.04 -2.99
CA ASN A 126 -12.76 6.56 -1.80
C ASN A 126 -12.65 5.63 -0.58
N MET A 127 -12.28 4.36 -0.76
CA MET A 127 -12.12 3.38 0.31
C MET A 127 -11.22 3.86 1.48
N PRO A 128 -10.07 4.53 1.23
CA PRO A 128 -9.22 5.05 2.30
C PRO A 128 -9.93 6.07 3.21
N VAL A 129 -10.90 6.83 2.69
CA VAL A 129 -11.66 7.81 3.51
C VAL A 129 -12.42 7.09 4.63
N PHE A 130 -12.99 5.93 4.34
CA PHE A 130 -13.71 5.12 5.33
C PHE A 130 -12.79 4.48 6.36
N LEU A 131 -11.49 4.38 6.09
CA LEU A 131 -10.50 3.83 7.00
C LEU A 131 -9.97 4.87 8.01
N ILE A 132 -10.18 6.17 7.77
CA ILE A 132 -9.71 7.25 8.66
C ILE A 132 -10.18 7.08 10.11
N PRO A 133 -11.47 6.82 10.41
CA PRO A 133 -11.91 6.63 11.79
C PRO A 133 -11.20 5.46 12.48
N PHE A 134 -10.91 4.39 11.75
CA PHE A 134 -10.21 3.22 12.30
C PHE A 134 -8.77 3.54 12.68
N VAL A 135 -8.08 4.42 11.94
CA VAL A 135 -6.72 4.86 12.31
C VAL A 135 -6.71 5.52 13.68
N PHE A 136 -7.69 6.39 13.98
CA PHE A 136 -7.78 7.01 15.30
C PHE A 136 -8.06 5.98 16.39
N ILE A 137 -8.96 5.03 16.15
CA ILE A 137 -9.24 3.94 17.10
C ILE A 137 -7.95 3.16 17.40
N PHE A 138 -7.16 2.82 16.38
CA PHE A 138 -5.88 2.10 16.52
C PHE A 138 -4.77 2.88 17.23
N VAL A 139 -4.83 4.22 17.29
CA VAL A 139 -3.84 5.02 18.04
C VAL A 139 -4.20 5.08 19.53
N PHE A 140 -5.50 5.01 19.86
CA PHE A 140 -5.99 5.09 21.24
C PHE A 140 -6.02 3.74 21.97
N PHE A 141 -6.16 2.63 21.24
CA PHE A 141 -6.12 1.26 21.77
C PHE A 141 -4.75 0.62 21.54
#